data_AF-A0A939VBB8-F1
#
_entry.id   AF-A0A939VBB8-F1
#
_cell.length_a   1.000
_cell.length_b   1.000
_cell.length_c   1.000
_cell.angle_alpha   90.00
_cell.angle_beta   90.00
_cell.angle_gamma   90.00
#
_symmetry.space_group_name_H-M   'P 1'
#
loop_
_entity.id
_entity.type
_entity.pdbx_description
1 polymer ?
#
loop_
_entity_poly.entity_id
_entity_poly.type
_entity_poly.pdbx_seq_one_letter_code
_entity_poly.pdbx_strand_id
1 'polypeptide(L)'
;MLVVACAALCYLGFMLFGNNYKSNAMKAKVNAIVASRLANIMLSDYQSNWVRVEVEKLAMNEKGEWVSTSDSKQAIAWRQQYFKDNGAEKALDQLWEDLQKEVGSMNLTPAKYRDTQSSFKTLLEDMSQLVQLTKTPGDSLLAMSARLVDLNNRIDSDLEASDFNFWITFDDIKLKTDEVATQINDKNMAEQISKERDKRQNSDLNAMKYRQMGFVELKKGKGVLYRELEKGKGPKPKDDTKVRLNYEGKLMDGTVFDSSYKRGEAVTMRPSQTVPGFWHSLIN
;
A
#
# COMPACT_ATOMS: atom_id res chain seq x y z
N MET A 1 25.45 -53.87 22.33
CA MET A 1 25.72 -52.44 22.07
C MET A 1 25.01 -51.90 20.83
N LEU A 2 24.90 -52.65 19.72
CA LEU A 2 24.21 -52.18 18.48
C LEU A 2 22.71 -51.83 18.68
N VAL A 3 21.95 -52.62 19.45
CA VAL A 3 20.50 -52.41 19.66
C VAL A 3 20.22 -51.14 20.49
N VAL A 4 21.09 -50.84 21.46
CA VAL A 4 20.97 -49.64 22.31
C VAL A 4 21.30 -48.37 21.52
N ALA A 5 22.27 -48.42 20.61
CA ALA A 5 22.61 -47.30 19.72
C ALA A 5 21.49 -47.01 18.71
N CYS A 6 20.84 -48.05 18.17
CA CYS A 6 19.70 -47.90 17.26
C CYS A 6 18.46 -47.32 17.98
N ALA A 7 18.18 -47.78 19.20
CA ALA A 7 17.12 -47.22 20.04
C ALA A 7 17.39 -45.75 20.41
N ALA A 8 18.63 -45.40 20.75
CA ALA A 8 19.02 -44.03 21.06
C ALA A 8 18.94 -43.10 19.84
N LEU A 9 19.35 -43.55 18.65
CA LEU A 9 19.22 -42.78 17.39
C LEU A 9 17.76 -42.61 16.96
N CYS A 10 16.93 -43.63 17.13
CA CYS A 10 15.49 -43.53 16.93
C CYS A 10 14.84 -42.56 17.92
N TYR A 11 15.27 -42.55 19.18
CA TYR A 11 14.76 -41.65 20.22
C TYR A 11 15.21 -40.19 20.00
N LEU A 12 16.48 -39.98 19.62
CA LEU A 12 17.01 -38.66 19.26
C LEU A 12 16.33 -38.11 18.01
N GLY A 13 16.16 -38.95 16.98
CA GLY A 13 15.38 -38.62 15.79
C GLY A 13 13.95 -38.24 16.16
N PHE A 14 13.25 -39.05 16.96
CA PHE A 14 11.88 -38.76 17.39
C PHE A 14 11.76 -37.46 18.19
N MET A 15 12.74 -37.13 19.05
CA MET A 15 12.78 -35.84 19.77
C MET A 15 13.04 -34.64 18.84
N LEU A 16 14.02 -34.75 17.94
CA LEU A 16 14.37 -33.66 17.01
C LEU A 16 13.25 -33.41 15.98
N PHE A 17 12.66 -34.46 15.42
CA PHE A 17 11.53 -34.35 14.49
C PHE A 17 10.23 -33.92 15.19
N GLY A 18 9.97 -34.37 16.42
CA GLY A 18 8.78 -34.02 17.19
C GLY A 18 8.75 -32.55 17.65
N ASN A 19 9.89 -32.00 18.10
CA ASN A 19 9.99 -30.60 18.51
C ASN A 19 9.87 -29.63 17.33
N ASN A 20 10.44 -30.00 16.16
CA ASN A 20 10.30 -29.19 14.95
C ASN A 20 8.87 -29.21 14.41
N TYR A 21 8.15 -30.34 14.48
CA TYR A 21 6.76 -30.43 14.03
C TYR A 21 5.84 -29.47 14.79
N LYS A 22 5.79 -29.57 16.12
CA LYS A 22 4.88 -28.76 16.93
C LYS A 22 5.13 -27.26 16.75
N SER A 23 6.40 -26.84 16.69
CA SER A 23 6.76 -25.45 16.45
C SER A 23 6.30 -24.97 15.06
N ASN A 24 6.52 -25.78 14.02
CA ASN A 24 6.12 -25.41 12.66
C ASN A 24 4.59 -25.42 12.50
N ALA A 25 3.88 -26.35 13.15
CA ALA A 25 2.43 -26.38 13.16
C ALA A 25 1.82 -25.14 13.84
N MET A 26 2.41 -24.69 14.96
CA MET A 26 2.01 -23.45 15.63
C MET A 26 2.24 -22.23 14.73
N LYS A 27 3.42 -22.12 14.08
CA LYS A 27 3.72 -21.04 13.14
C LYS A 27 2.77 -21.03 11.94
N ALA A 28 2.54 -22.18 11.34
CA ALA A 28 1.58 -22.34 10.24
C ALA A 28 0.20 -21.85 10.65
N LYS A 29 -0.32 -22.28 11.81
CA LYS A 29 -1.62 -21.84 12.30
C LYS A 29 -1.67 -20.33 12.58
N VAL A 30 -0.63 -19.74 13.17
CA VAL A 30 -0.53 -18.28 13.37
C VAL A 30 -0.52 -17.54 12.02
N ASN A 31 0.30 -17.96 11.07
CA ASN A 31 0.38 -17.34 9.74
C ASN A 31 -0.94 -17.47 8.98
N ALA A 32 -1.62 -18.62 9.05
CA ALA A 32 -2.94 -18.81 8.46
C ALA A 32 -3.98 -17.83 9.05
N ILE A 33 -4.01 -17.66 10.39
CA ILE A 33 -4.91 -16.72 11.06
C ILE A 33 -4.62 -15.27 10.65
N VAL A 34 -3.35 -14.85 10.64
CA VAL A 34 -3.00 -13.46 10.30
C VAL A 34 -3.23 -13.19 8.81
N ALA A 35 -2.90 -14.15 7.94
CA ALA A 35 -3.16 -14.05 6.51
C ALA A 35 -4.65 -13.97 6.20
N SER A 36 -5.48 -14.82 6.84
CA SER A 36 -6.93 -14.81 6.61
C SER A 36 -7.55 -13.49 7.06
N ARG A 37 -7.11 -12.93 8.20
CA ARG A 37 -7.53 -11.60 8.68
C ARG A 37 -7.15 -10.49 7.71
N LEU A 38 -5.90 -10.46 7.24
CA LEU A 38 -5.44 -9.45 6.30
C LEU A 38 -6.20 -9.52 4.97
N ALA A 39 -6.39 -10.73 4.42
CA ALA A 39 -7.18 -10.94 3.21
C ALA A 39 -8.63 -10.48 3.40
N ASN A 40 -9.25 -10.78 4.54
CA ASN A 40 -10.61 -10.33 4.87
C ASN A 40 -10.73 -8.80 4.97
N ILE A 41 -9.72 -8.12 5.53
CA ILE A 41 -9.68 -6.64 5.54
C ILE A 41 -9.70 -6.09 4.12
N MET A 42 -8.85 -6.64 3.23
CA MET A 42 -8.78 -6.21 1.84
C MET A 42 -10.11 -6.45 1.10
N LEU A 43 -10.68 -7.65 1.23
CA LEU A 43 -11.91 -8.03 0.55
C LEU A 43 -13.13 -7.27 1.08
N SER A 44 -13.20 -7.00 2.39
CA SER A 44 -14.25 -6.18 2.99
C SER A 44 -14.18 -4.73 2.51
N ASP A 45 -12.98 -4.17 2.36
CA ASP A 45 -12.78 -2.86 1.75
C ASP A 45 -13.28 -2.84 0.30
N TYR A 46 -13.00 -3.89 -0.50
CA TYR A 46 -13.51 -4.00 -1.87
C TYR A 46 -15.04 -4.04 -1.91
N GLN A 47 -15.66 -4.84 -1.04
CA GLN A 47 -17.12 -4.93 -0.91
C GLN A 47 -17.72 -3.56 -0.57
N SER A 48 -17.16 -2.89 0.44
CA SER A 48 -17.62 -1.56 0.85
C SER A 48 -17.52 -0.55 -0.28
N ASN A 49 -16.40 -0.55 -1.00
CA ASN A 49 -16.18 0.36 -2.11
C ASN A 49 -17.16 0.08 -3.28
N TRP A 50 -17.37 -1.21 -3.61
CA TRP A 50 -18.37 -1.60 -4.62
C TRP A 50 -19.76 -1.11 -4.24
N VAL A 51 -20.24 -1.42 -3.03
CA VAL A 51 -21.59 -1.04 -2.57
C VAL A 51 -21.82 0.46 -2.68
N ARG A 52 -20.80 1.28 -2.35
CA ARG A 52 -20.88 2.74 -2.48
C ARG A 52 -21.01 3.21 -3.92
N VAL A 53 -20.39 2.54 -4.89
CA VAL A 53 -20.62 2.87 -6.31
C VAL A 53 -22.08 2.62 -6.69
N GLU A 54 -22.65 1.52 -6.23
CA GLU A 54 -24.03 1.16 -6.57
C GLU A 54 -25.04 2.13 -5.95
N VAL A 55 -24.84 2.49 -4.69
CA VAL A 55 -25.80 3.28 -3.90
C VAL A 55 -25.55 4.79 -3.99
N GLU A 56 -24.29 5.23 -3.89
CA GLU A 56 -23.91 6.63 -3.71
C GLU A 56 -23.24 7.24 -4.96
N LYS A 57 -22.87 6.42 -5.96
CA LYS A 57 -22.08 6.86 -7.14
C LYS A 57 -20.74 7.50 -6.75
N LEU A 58 -20.16 6.98 -5.67
CA LEU A 58 -18.88 7.38 -5.09
C LEU A 58 -18.03 6.14 -4.83
N ALA A 59 -16.71 6.29 -4.98
CA ALA A 59 -15.73 5.29 -4.59
C ALA A 59 -14.47 5.96 -4.06
N MET A 60 -13.73 5.24 -3.22
CA MET A 60 -12.37 5.57 -2.87
C MET A 60 -11.41 5.11 -3.98
N ASN A 61 -10.55 6.02 -4.44
CA ASN A 61 -9.55 5.74 -5.48
C ASN A 61 -8.28 5.08 -4.90
N GLU A 62 -7.27 4.86 -5.75
CA GLU A 62 -6.00 4.24 -5.38
C GLU A 62 -5.16 5.05 -4.39
N LYS A 63 -5.47 6.33 -4.21
CA LYS A 63 -4.81 7.25 -3.26
C LYS A 63 -5.56 7.37 -1.93
N GLY A 64 -6.71 6.72 -1.78
CA GLY A 64 -7.55 6.86 -0.61
C GLY A 64 -8.49 8.07 -0.64
N GLU A 65 -8.67 8.70 -1.81
CA GLU A 65 -9.53 9.88 -1.98
C GLU A 65 -10.91 9.49 -2.50
N TRP A 66 -11.96 10.15 -2.04
CA TRP A 66 -13.32 9.95 -2.56
C TRP A 66 -13.50 10.63 -3.92
N VAL A 67 -13.96 9.87 -4.90
CA VAL A 67 -14.23 10.32 -6.27
C VAL A 67 -15.60 9.84 -6.75
N SER A 68 -16.23 10.59 -7.64
CA SER A 68 -17.48 10.15 -8.28
C SER A 68 -17.18 9.13 -9.36
N THR A 69 -17.91 8.02 -9.35
CA THR A 69 -17.85 6.98 -10.38
C THR A 69 -19.15 6.17 -10.40
N SER A 70 -19.40 5.51 -11.53
CA SER A 70 -20.44 4.48 -11.67
C SER A 70 -19.85 3.13 -12.12
N ASP A 71 -18.53 3.03 -12.20
CA ASP A 71 -17.82 1.82 -12.61
C ASP A 71 -17.29 1.07 -11.38
N SER A 72 -18.05 0.06 -10.96
CA SER A 72 -17.71 -0.77 -9.80
C SER A 72 -16.45 -1.62 -10.03
N LYS A 73 -16.12 -1.97 -11.30
CA LYS A 73 -14.90 -2.72 -11.62
C LYS A 73 -13.67 -1.83 -11.45
N GLN A 74 -13.74 -0.60 -11.95
CA GLN A 74 -12.70 0.41 -11.72
C GLN A 74 -12.52 0.71 -10.23
N ALA A 75 -13.62 0.82 -9.49
CA ALA A 75 -13.57 1.05 -8.05
C ALA A 75 -12.83 -0.05 -7.29
N ILE A 76 -12.98 -1.33 -7.68
CA ILE A 76 -12.17 -2.41 -7.10
C ILE A 76 -10.70 -2.28 -7.52
N ALA A 77 -10.42 -2.04 -8.80
CA ALA A 77 -9.06 -1.92 -9.30
C ALA A 77 -8.27 -0.84 -8.56
N TRP A 78 -8.92 0.27 -8.21
CA TRP A 78 -8.36 1.29 -7.34
C TRP A 78 -7.99 0.78 -5.95
N ARG A 79 -8.85 0.00 -5.31
CA ARG A 79 -8.55 -0.55 -3.99
C ARG A 79 -7.46 -1.61 -4.03
N GLN A 80 -7.45 -2.45 -5.06
CA GLN A 80 -6.35 -3.40 -5.28
C GLN A 80 -5.01 -2.65 -5.41
N GLN A 81 -4.99 -1.59 -6.22
CA GLN A 81 -3.79 -0.75 -6.37
C GLN A 81 -3.41 -0.06 -5.05
N TYR A 82 -4.38 0.42 -4.27
CA TYR A 82 -4.13 0.99 -2.94
C TYR A 82 -3.43 0.00 -2.02
N PHE A 83 -3.91 -1.24 -1.89
CA PHE A 83 -3.28 -2.23 -1.00
C PHE A 83 -1.92 -2.72 -1.52
N LYS A 84 -1.73 -2.74 -2.84
CA LYS A 84 -0.44 -3.02 -3.46
C LYS A 84 0.59 -1.94 -3.13
N ASP A 85 0.22 -0.67 -3.33
CA ASP A 85 1.08 0.49 -3.06
C ASP A 85 1.39 0.64 -1.58
N ASN A 86 0.44 0.29 -0.71
CA ASN A 86 0.62 0.36 0.73
C ASN A 86 1.26 -0.91 1.34
N GLY A 87 1.69 -1.87 0.52
CA GLY A 87 2.45 -3.04 0.97
C GLY A 87 1.65 -4.19 1.57
N ALA A 88 0.32 -4.09 1.68
CA ALA A 88 -0.53 -5.14 2.22
C ALA A 88 -0.54 -6.40 1.34
N GLU A 89 -0.59 -6.26 0.01
CA GLU A 89 -0.51 -7.41 -0.91
C GLU A 89 0.80 -8.19 -0.72
N LYS A 90 1.93 -7.46 -0.60
CA LYS A 90 3.24 -8.08 -0.35
C LYS A 90 3.30 -8.79 1.00
N ALA A 91 2.73 -8.19 2.04
CA ALA A 91 2.70 -8.80 3.37
C ALA A 91 1.82 -10.07 3.39
N LEU A 92 0.69 -10.04 2.67
CA LEU A 92 -0.17 -11.22 2.50
C LEU A 92 0.55 -12.34 1.74
N ASP A 93 1.27 -12.00 0.66
CA ASP A 93 2.07 -12.96 -0.10
C ASP A 93 3.17 -13.57 0.77
N GLN A 94 3.85 -12.79 1.62
CA GLN A 94 4.87 -13.30 2.54
C GLN A 94 4.27 -14.26 3.58
N LEU A 95 3.13 -13.91 4.19
CA LEU A 95 2.46 -14.79 5.14
C LEU A 95 2.03 -16.11 4.48
N TRP A 96 1.59 -16.04 3.23
CA TRP A 96 1.24 -17.22 2.44
C TRP A 96 2.46 -18.10 2.14
N GLU A 97 3.58 -17.51 1.71
CA GLU A 97 4.84 -18.22 1.49
C GLU A 97 5.37 -18.89 2.77
N ASP A 98 5.32 -18.16 3.90
CA ASP A 98 5.75 -18.68 5.20
C ASP A 98 4.88 -19.87 5.62
N LEU A 99 3.56 -19.74 5.51
CA LEU A 99 2.61 -20.84 5.76
C LEU A 99 2.93 -22.07 4.91
N GLN A 100 3.13 -21.91 3.61
CA GLN A 100 3.49 -23.02 2.71
C GLN A 100 4.80 -23.69 3.13
N LYS A 101 5.80 -22.90 3.54
CA LYS A 101 7.09 -23.40 4.00
C LYS A 101 6.97 -24.19 5.31
N GLU A 102 6.17 -23.70 6.26
CA GLU A 102 5.96 -24.38 7.53
C GLU A 102 5.23 -25.70 7.33
N VAL A 103 4.16 -25.72 6.53
CA VAL A 103 3.46 -26.96 6.18
C VAL A 103 4.36 -27.92 5.40
N GLY A 104 5.11 -27.41 4.42
CA GLY A 104 6.04 -28.22 3.63
C GLY A 104 7.14 -28.88 4.49
N SER A 105 7.65 -28.17 5.50
CA SER A 105 8.63 -28.69 6.44
C SER A 105 8.10 -29.84 7.31
N MET A 106 6.78 -29.94 7.44
CA MET A 106 6.12 -30.98 8.22
C MET A 106 5.90 -32.29 7.43
N ASN A 107 6.15 -32.33 6.13
CA ASN A 107 5.92 -33.51 5.28
C ASN A 107 6.86 -34.70 5.58
N LEU A 108 7.95 -34.49 6.32
CA LEU A 108 8.91 -35.53 6.69
C LEU A 108 8.65 -36.17 8.07
N THR A 109 7.44 -36.03 8.62
CA THR A 109 7.17 -36.34 10.03
C THR A 109 6.58 -37.74 10.29
N PRO A 110 6.67 -38.24 11.55
CA PRO A 110 6.23 -39.59 11.90
C PRO A 110 4.73 -39.85 11.64
N ALA A 111 4.37 -41.12 11.40
CA ALA A 111 3.01 -41.55 11.06
C ALA A 111 1.89 -41.06 12.01
N LYS A 112 2.22 -40.80 13.29
CA LYS A 112 1.28 -40.26 14.29
C LYS A 112 0.75 -38.85 13.97
N TYR A 113 1.31 -38.16 12.98
CA TYR A 113 0.88 -36.82 12.54
C TYR A 113 0.23 -36.83 11.15
N ARG A 114 0.01 -38.01 10.54
CA ARG A 114 -0.49 -38.12 9.17
C ARG A 114 -1.86 -37.47 8.98
N ASP A 115 -2.77 -37.65 9.93
CA ASP A 115 -4.12 -37.07 9.85
C ASP A 115 -4.05 -35.54 9.95
N THR A 116 -3.24 -35.02 10.87
CA THR A 116 -2.97 -33.58 10.99
C THR A 116 -2.38 -32.98 9.70
N GLN A 117 -1.46 -33.68 9.02
CA GLN A 117 -0.94 -33.24 7.72
C GLN A 117 -2.03 -33.15 6.65
N SER A 118 -3.00 -34.07 6.65
CA SER A 118 -4.13 -34.02 5.72
C SER A 118 -4.97 -32.76 5.94
N SER A 119 -5.23 -32.40 7.19
CA SER A 119 -6.02 -31.21 7.52
C SER A 119 -5.27 -29.91 7.18
N PHE A 120 -3.93 -29.86 7.33
CA PHE A 120 -3.11 -28.75 6.82
C PHE A 120 -3.17 -28.61 5.29
N LYS A 121 -3.36 -29.71 4.56
CA LYS A 121 -3.49 -29.67 3.11
C LYS A 121 -4.79 -28.97 2.68
N THR A 122 -5.93 -29.31 3.30
CA THR A 122 -7.21 -28.63 3.05
C THR A 122 -7.11 -27.14 3.36
N LEU A 123 -6.53 -26.80 4.52
CA LEU A 123 -6.30 -25.41 4.90
C LEU A 123 -5.45 -24.66 3.87
N LEU A 124 -4.38 -25.27 3.35
CA LEU A 124 -3.57 -24.65 2.28
C LEU A 124 -4.39 -24.43 1.01
N GLU A 125 -5.21 -25.39 0.60
CA GLU A 125 -6.05 -25.26 -0.59
C GLU A 125 -7.06 -24.10 -0.46
N ASP A 126 -7.67 -23.93 0.71
CA ASP A 126 -8.61 -22.84 0.97
C ASP A 126 -7.92 -21.49 1.16
N MET A 127 -6.79 -21.44 1.88
CA MET A 127 -5.97 -20.23 2.01
C MET A 127 -5.46 -19.75 0.65
N SER A 128 -5.05 -20.67 -0.24
CA SER A 128 -4.66 -20.32 -1.61
C SER A 128 -5.81 -19.67 -2.37
N GLN A 129 -7.03 -20.17 -2.22
CA GLN A 129 -8.22 -19.59 -2.85
C GLN A 129 -8.57 -18.21 -2.26
N LEU A 130 -8.44 -18.04 -0.94
CA LEU A 130 -8.67 -16.77 -0.27
C LEU A 130 -7.66 -15.70 -0.73
N VAL A 131 -6.37 -16.04 -0.76
CA VAL A 131 -5.31 -15.15 -1.28
C VAL A 131 -5.59 -14.80 -2.75
N GLN A 132 -5.95 -15.79 -3.58
CA GLN A 132 -6.29 -15.54 -4.98
C GLN A 132 -7.51 -14.64 -5.13
N LEU A 133 -8.52 -14.74 -4.25
CA LEU A 133 -9.70 -13.88 -4.28
C LEU A 133 -9.33 -12.40 -4.06
N THR A 134 -8.27 -12.10 -3.31
CA THR A 134 -7.78 -10.70 -3.14
C THR A 134 -7.21 -10.11 -4.43
N LYS A 135 -6.67 -10.96 -5.31
CA LYS A 135 -6.07 -10.58 -6.61
C LYS A 135 -7.10 -10.58 -7.72
N THR A 136 -8.03 -11.54 -7.67
CA THR A 136 -9.10 -11.71 -8.65
C THR A 136 -10.44 -11.92 -7.94
N PRO A 137 -11.09 -10.83 -7.47
CA PRO A 137 -12.34 -10.91 -6.69
C PRO A 137 -13.55 -11.45 -7.47
N GLY A 138 -13.46 -11.50 -8.81
CA GLY A 138 -14.53 -11.99 -9.69
C GLY A 138 -15.41 -10.87 -10.24
N ASP A 139 -16.38 -11.25 -11.07
CA ASP A 139 -17.16 -10.29 -11.89
C ASP A 139 -18.37 -9.66 -11.20
N SER A 140 -18.77 -10.13 -10.01
CA SER A 140 -19.90 -9.56 -9.28
C SER A 140 -19.73 -9.58 -7.76
N LEU A 141 -20.28 -8.57 -7.08
CA LEU A 141 -20.30 -8.47 -5.62
C LEU A 141 -20.91 -9.70 -4.94
N LEU A 142 -22.01 -10.23 -5.49
CA LEU A 142 -22.67 -11.42 -4.96
C LEU A 142 -21.77 -12.66 -5.04
N ALA A 143 -21.12 -12.88 -6.19
CA ALA A 143 -20.23 -14.02 -6.38
C ALA A 143 -18.99 -13.93 -5.48
N MET A 144 -18.39 -12.74 -5.36
CA MET A 144 -17.27 -12.50 -4.45
C MET A 144 -17.69 -12.78 -3.00
N SER A 145 -18.83 -12.25 -2.58
CA SER A 145 -19.32 -12.38 -1.19
C SER A 145 -19.65 -13.82 -0.83
N ALA A 146 -20.29 -14.57 -1.73
CA ALA A 146 -20.59 -15.99 -1.53
C ALA A 146 -19.31 -16.82 -1.38
N ARG A 147 -18.30 -16.58 -2.23
CA ARG A 147 -17.00 -17.25 -2.14
C ARG A 147 -16.27 -16.92 -0.83
N LEU A 148 -16.29 -15.65 -0.42
CA LEU A 148 -15.63 -15.22 0.81
C LEU A 148 -16.24 -15.88 2.05
N VAL A 149 -17.57 -15.91 2.15
CA VAL A 149 -18.28 -16.56 3.26
C VAL A 149 -17.96 -18.05 3.31
N ASP A 150 -18.04 -18.72 2.16
CA ASP A 150 -17.76 -20.15 2.03
C ASP A 150 -16.31 -20.49 2.43
N LEU A 151 -15.33 -19.71 1.94
CA LEU A 151 -13.91 -19.87 2.30
C LEU A 151 -13.66 -19.63 3.79
N ASN A 152 -14.21 -18.55 4.36
CA ASN A 152 -14.02 -18.25 5.78
C ASN A 152 -14.56 -19.36 6.67
N ASN A 153 -15.75 -19.90 6.37
CA ASN A 153 -16.33 -21.00 7.14
C ASN A 153 -15.44 -22.25 7.12
N ARG A 154 -14.86 -22.60 5.95
CA ARG A 154 -13.96 -23.76 5.86
C ARG A 154 -12.64 -23.53 6.58
N ILE A 155 -12.04 -22.35 6.39
CA ILE A 155 -10.78 -21.98 7.06
C ILE A 155 -10.96 -21.97 8.58
N ASP A 156 -12.03 -21.39 9.09
CA ASP A 156 -12.32 -21.37 10.53
C ASP A 156 -12.52 -22.80 11.07
N SER A 157 -13.27 -23.64 10.34
CA SER A 157 -13.44 -25.05 10.68
C SER A 157 -12.11 -25.81 10.72
N ASP A 158 -11.23 -25.60 9.75
CA ASP A 158 -9.91 -26.23 9.70
C ASP A 158 -9.02 -25.76 10.85
N LEU A 159 -9.06 -24.46 11.19
CA LEU A 159 -8.30 -23.89 12.31
C LEU A 159 -8.79 -24.37 13.69
N GLU A 160 -10.08 -24.70 13.81
CA GLU A 160 -10.71 -25.19 15.05
C GLU A 160 -10.64 -26.72 15.21
N ALA A 161 -10.31 -27.46 14.16
CA ALA A 161 -10.25 -28.92 14.20
C ALA A 161 -9.33 -29.44 15.34
N SER A 162 -9.69 -30.59 15.92
CA SER A 162 -8.96 -31.18 17.07
C SER A 162 -7.47 -31.37 16.81
N ASP A 163 -7.12 -31.68 15.57
CA ASP A 163 -5.74 -31.93 15.14
C ASP A 163 -4.93 -30.63 14.98
N PHE A 164 -5.62 -29.49 14.90
CA PHE A 164 -5.06 -28.14 14.95
C PHE A 164 -5.13 -27.52 16.35
N ASN A 165 -5.52 -28.28 17.38
CA ASN A 165 -5.64 -27.80 18.75
C ASN A 165 -4.27 -27.64 19.45
N PHE A 166 -3.38 -26.90 18.79
CA PHE A 166 -2.21 -26.32 19.42
C PHE A 166 -2.66 -25.10 20.22
N TRP A 167 -2.19 -25.01 21.46
CA TRP A 167 -2.38 -23.81 22.27
C TRP A 167 -1.68 -22.63 21.62
N ILE A 168 -2.46 -21.71 21.05
CA ILE A 168 -1.99 -20.42 20.53
C ILE A 168 -2.55 -19.35 21.44
N THR A 169 -1.67 -18.46 21.90
CA THR A 169 -2.07 -17.34 22.72
C THR A 169 -2.49 -16.15 21.85
N PHE A 170 -3.25 -15.25 22.46
CA PHE A 170 -3.50 -13.94 21.86
C PHE A 170 -2.19 -13.20 21.54
N ASP A 171 -1.17 -13.35 22.39
CA ASP A 171 0.13 -12.70 22.21
C ASP A 171 0.87 -13.24 20.98
N ASP A 172 0.78 -14.54 20.67
CA ASP A 172 1.39 -15.12 19.45
C ASP A 172 0.79 -14.49 18.18
N ILE A 173 -0.53 -14.35 18.14
CA ILE A 173 -1.25 -13.74 17.02
C ILE A 173 -0.95 -12.24 16.95
N LYS A 174 -0.93 -11.56 18.09
CA LYS A 174 -0.64 -10.13 18.18
C LYS A 174 0.77 -9.83 17.71
N LEU A 175 1.77 -10.60 18.15
CA LEU A 175 3.17 -10.44 17.73
C LEU A 175 3.30 -10.53 16.21
N LYS A 176 2.71 -11.56 15.58
CA LYS A 176 2.72 -11.71 14.12
C LYS A 176 1.96 -10.57 13.42
N THR A 177 0.84 -10.12 13.99
CA THR A 177 0.08 -8.98 13.46
C THR A 177 0.89 -7.68 13.52
N ASP A 178 1.60 -7.43 14.62
CA ASP A 178 2.46 -6.26 14.81
C ASP A 178 3.68 -6.30 13.87
N GLU A 179 4.27 -7.48 13.65
CA GLU A 179 5.33 -7.69 12.64
C GLU A 179 4.83 -7.32 11.24
N VAL A 180 3.65 -7.81 10.85
CA VAL A 180 3.02 -7.52 9.55
C VAL A 180 2.69 -6.03 9.41
N ALA A 181 2.12 -5.42 10.45
CA ALA A 181 1.81 -3.99 10.47
C ALA A 181 3.08 -3.13 10.33
N THR A 182 4.17 -3.54 10.98
CA THR A 182 5.48 -2.89 10.87
C THR A 182 6.03 -2.99 9.44
N GLN A 183 5.96 -4.17 8.82
CA GLN A 183 6.39 -4.35 7.42
C GLN A 183 5.61 -3.48 6.43
N ILE A 184 4.30 -3.34 6.65
CA ILE A 184 3.42 -2.45 5.89
C ILE A 184 3.86 -0.98 6.08
N ASN A 185 4.06 -0.54 7.31
CA ASN A 185 4.42 0.85 7.63
C ASN A 185 5.84 1.25 7.19
N ASP A 186 6.84 0.38 7.37
CA ASP A 186 8.24 0.65 7.01
C ASP A 186 8.43 0.81 5.50
N LYS A 187 7.67 0.02 4.71
CA LYS A 187 7.68 0.14 3.25
C LYS A 187 7.04 1.46 2.80
N ASN A 188 5.94 1.87 3.43
CA ASN A 188 5.25 3.13 3.13
C ASN A 188 6.14 4.34 3.43
N MET A 189 6.90 4.32 4.52
CA MET A 189 7.89 5.37 4.80
C MET A 189 9.05 5.38 3.80
N ALA A 190 9.62 4.22 3.45
CA ALA A 190 10.73 4.15 2.50
C ALA A 190 10.33 4.64 1.09
N GLU A 191 9.11 4.32 0.66
CA GLU A 191 8.58 4.74 -0.65
C GLU A 191 8.12 6.20 -0.65
N GLN A 192 7.59 6.73 0.45
CA GLN A 192 7.38 8.17 0.59
C GLN A 192 8.70 8.94 0.57
N ILE A 193 9.74 8.42 1.23
CA ILE A 193 11.09 9.01 1.22
C ILE A 193 11.67 8.98 -0.20
N SER A 194 11.49 7.91 -0.97
CA SER A 194 11.95 7.87 -2.37
C SER A 194 11.16 8.83 -3.26
N LYS A 195 9.82 8.86 -3.16
CA LYS A 195 8.98 9.81 -3.92
C LYS A 195 9.34 11.27 -3.60
N GLU A 196 9.57 11.60 -2.34
CA GLU A 196 10.02 12.95 -1.94
C GLU A 196 11.45 13.25 -2.38
N ARG A 197 12.35 12.25 -2.39
CA ARG A 197 13.70 12.39 -2.95
C ARG A 197 13.65 12.67 -4.46
N ASP A 198 12.81 11.95 -5.20
CA ASP A 198 12.67 12.11 -6.65
C ASP A 198 12.05 13.48 -7.01
N LYS A 199 11.04 13.93 -6.24
CA LYS A 199 10.50 15.30 -6.36
C LYS A 199 11.58 16.36 -6.12
N ARG A 200 12.40 16.21 -5.07
CA ARG A 200 13.48 17.15 -4.77
C ARG A 200 14.55 17.15 -5.86
N GLN A 201 15.02 15.99 -6.31
CA GLN A 201 15.99 15.89 -7.39
C GLN A 201 15.47 16.52 -8.70
N ASN A 202 14.21 16.29 -9.03
CA ASN A 202 13.60 16.91 -10.21
C ASN A 202 13.49 18.44 -10.06
N SER A 203 13.13 18.93 -8.87
CA SER A 203 13.10 20.36 -8.58
C SER A 203 14.49 21.00 -8.67
N ASP A 204 15.52 20.35 -8.14
CA ASP A 204 16.91 20.83 -8.19
C ASP A 204 17.43 20.86 -9.63
N LEU A 205 17.15 19.82 -10.42
CA LEU A 205 17.52 19.75 -11.82
C LEU A 205 16.85 20.88 -12.63
N ASN A 206 15.58 21.17 -12.37
CA ASN A 206 14.87 22.29 -12.99
C ASN A 206 15.47 23.64 -12.60
N ALA A 207 15.82 23.82 -11.32
CA ALA A 207 16.48 25.02 -10.85
C ALA A 207 17.86 25.21 -11.51
N MET A 208 18.65 24.15 -11.67
CA MET A 208 19.92 24.19 -12.39
C MET A 208 19.75 24.60 -13.86
N LYS A 209 18.78 24.02 -14.57
CA LYS A 209 18.47 24.40 -15.96
C LYS A 209 18.15 25.88 -16.10
N TYR A 210 17.29 26.43 -15.22
CA TYR A 210 16.97 27.86 -15.27
C TYR A 210 18.15 28.76 -14.89
N ARG A 211 18.97 28.36 -13.92
CA ARG A 211 20.22 29.08 -13.59
C ARG A 211 21.16 29.14 -14.80
N GLN A 212 21.30 28.04 -15.56
CA GLN A 212 22.06 28.01 -16.81
C GLN A 212 21.46 28.92 -17.90
N MET A 213 20.13 29.15 -17.87
CA MET A 213 19.43 30.10 -18.76
C MET A 213 19.49 31.56 -18.28
N GLY A 214 20.30 31.86 -17.27
CA GLY A 214 20.49 33.21 -16.74
C GLY A 214 19.42 33.66 -15.74
N PHE A 215 18.63 32.74 -15.18
CA PHE A 215 17.76 33.07 -14.05
C PHE A 215 18.57 33.12 -12.76
N VAL A 216 18.19 34.02 -11.87
CA VAL A 216 18.80 34.21 -10.55
C VAL A 216 17.76 34.03 -9.46
N GLU A 217 18.19 33.66 -8.26
CA GLU A 217 17.29 33.41 -7.15
C GLU A 217 16.91 34.71 -6.42
N LEU A 218 15.63 34.87 -6.11
CA LEU A 218 15.14 36.00 -5.31
C LEU A 218 15.66 35.90 -3.87
N LYS A 219 16.33 36.96 -3.39
CA LYS A 219 16.87 37.04 -2.01
C LYS A 219 15.83 36.76 -0.93
N LYS A 220 14.56 37.11 -1.16
CA LYS A 220 13.43 36.93 -0.22
C LYS A 220 12.33 36.01 -0.78
N GLY A 221 12.66 35.10 -1.70
CA GLY A 221 11.69 34.19 -2.32
C GLY A 221 11.86 32.70 -2.00
N LYS A 222 12.93 32.29 -1.31
CA LYS A 222 13.31 30.89 -1.00
C LYS A 222 13.03 29.91 -2.17
N GLY A 223 13.96 29.81 -3.12
CA GLY A 223 13.86 28.90 -4.26
C GLY A 223 13.16 29.45 -5.51
N VAL A 224 12.61 30.68 -5.45
CA VAL A 224 12.03 31.34 -6.63
C VAL A 224 13.15 31.89 -7.52
N LEU A 225 13.22 31.37 -8.73
CA LEU A 225 14.12 31.86 -9.77
C LEU A 225 13.39 32.85 -10.68
N TYR A 226 14.05 33.96 -11.01
CA TYR A 226 13.52 34.97 -11.91
C TYR A 226 14.60 35.44 -12.89
N ARG A 227 14.15 35.98 -14.02
CA ARG A 227 14.99 36.67 -14.99
C ARG A 227 14.28 37.94 -15.41
N GLU A 228 14.86 39.09 -15.09
CA GLU A 228 14.34 40.38 -15.53
C GLU A 228 14.59 40.51 -17.04
N LEU A 229 13.52 40.65 -17.82
CA LEU A 229 13.62 40.87 -19.26
C LEU A 229 13.74 42.36 -19.58
N GLU A 230 12.92 43.17 -18.91
CA GLU A 230 12.92 44.63 -19.02
C GLU A 230 12.62 45.23 -17.66
N LYS A 231 13.46 46.21 -17.26
CA LYS A 231 13.34 46.86 -15.95
C LYS A 231 12.32 48.00 -15.99
N GLY A 232 11.26 47.87 -15.19
CA GLY A 232 10.29 48.93 -15.00
C GLY A 232 10.87 50.15 -14.25
N LYS A 233 10.28 51.34 -14.50
CA LYS A 233 10.66 52.61 -13.84
C LYS A 233 9.70 53.03 -12.72
N GLY A 234 8.62 52.28 -12.52
CA GLY A 234 7.60 52.57 -11.51
C GLY A 234 7.98 52.11 -10.10
N PRO A 235 7.20 52.51 -9.08
CA PRO A 235 7.38 52.01 -7.72
C PRO A 235 7.10 50.50 -7.66
N LYS A 236 7.82 49.79 -6.78
CA LYS A 236 7.51 48.39 -6.47
C LYS A 236 6.18 48.31 -5.70
N PRO A 237 5.28 47.37 -6.05
CA PRO A 237 4.04 47.17 -5.32
C PRO A 237 4.32 46.64 -3.91
N LYS A 238 3.42 46.97 -2.98
CA LYS A 238 3.34 46.34 -1.66
C LYS A 238 2.36 45.16 -1.69
N ASP A 239 2.33 44.37 -0.62
CA ASP A 239 1.50 43.16 -0.49
C ASP A 239 0.02 43.36 -0.83
N ASP A 240 -0.52 44.53 -0.49
CA ASP A 240 -1.92 44.90 -0.68
C ASP A 240 -2.14 45.80 -1.91
N THR A 241 -1.09 46.17 -2.65
CA THR A 241 -1.23 47.05 -3.81
C THR A 241 -2.03 46.34 -4.91
N LYS A 242 -3.07 47.00 -5.42
CA LYS A 242 -3.78 46.50 -6.61
C LYS A 242 -2.86 46.67 -7.82
N VAL A 243 -2.39 45.56 -8.37
CA VAL A 243 -1.59 45.52 -9.59
C VAL A 243 -2.46 45.08 -10.76
N ARG A 244 -2.24 45.68 -11.93
CA ARG A 244 -2.85 45.25 -13.20
C ARG A 244 -1.75 44.76 -14.11
N LEU A 245 -1.84 43.52 -14.57
CA LEU A 245 -0.77 42.89 -15.36
C LEU A 245 -1.32 41.89 -16.37
N ASN A 246 -0.48 41.58 -17.37
CA ASN A 246 -0.66 40.40 -18.20
C ASN A 246 0.32 39.30 -17.75
N TYR A 247 -0.08 38.04 -17.86
CA TYR A 247 0.74 36.88 -17.51
C TYR A 247 0.37 35.65 -18.35
N GLU A 248 1.31 34.71 -18.39
CA GLU A 248 1.09 33.37 -18.93
C GLU A 248 1.82 32.34 -18.05
N GLY A 249 1.05 31.41 -17.48
CA GLY A 249 1.55 30.29 -16.68
C GLY A 249 1.74 29.04 -17.53
N LYS A 250 2.95 28.46 -17.47
CA LYS A 250 3.35 27.25 -18.21
C LYS A 250 3.95 26.21 -17.26
N LEU A 251 3.68 24.94 -17.55
CA LEU A 251 4.43 23.81 -16.99
C LEU A 251 5.82 23.71 -17.66
N MET A 252 6.70 22.88 -17.09
CA MET A 252 8.07 22.67 -17.58
C MET A 252 8.13 22.08 -19.00
N ASP A 253 7.09 21.36 -19.40
CA ASP A 253 6.93 20.81 -20.75
C ASP A 253 6.38 21.83 -21.77
N GLY A 254 6.11 23.07 -21.34
CA GLY A 254 5.56 24.14 -22.16
C GLY A 254 4.03 24.22 -22.17
N THR A 255 3.32 23.28 -21.53
CA THR A 255 1.85 23.28 -21.45
C THR A 255 1.35 24.54 -20.73
N VAL A 256 0.58 25.37 -21.42
CA VAL A 256 -0.04 26.57 -20.85
C VAL A 256 -1.25 26.17 -20.03
N PHE A 257 -1.24 26.44 -18.72
CA PHE A 257 -2.38 26.16 -17.84
C PHE A 257 -3.25 27.40 -17.58
N ASP A 258 -2.70 28.61 -17.71
CA ASP A 258 -3.43 29.86 -17.53
C ASP A 258 -2.76 31.01 -18.31
N SER A 259 -3.54 31.91 -18.92
CA SER A 259 -3.01 33.02 -19.72
C SER A 259 -4.01 34.16 -19.85
N SER A 260 -3.62 35.37 -19.41
CA SER A 260 -4.42 36.57 -19.61
C SER A 260 -4.45 37.01 -21.07
N TYR A 261 -3.37 36.73 -21.82
CA TYR A 261 -3.30 36.98 -23.25
C TYR A 261 -4.34 36.18 -24.03
N LYS A 262 -4.56 34.91 -23.67
CA LYS A 262 -5.63 34.08 -24.26
C LYS A 262 -7.02 34.62 -23.98
N ARG A 263 -7.24 35.21 -22.79
CA ARG A 263 -8.51 35.87 -22.44
C ARG A 263 -8.69 37.24 -23.12
N GLY A 264 -7.62 37.83 -23.63
CA GLY A 264 -7.65 39.16 -24.25
C GLY A 264 -7.76 40.32 -23.24
N GLU A 265 -7.70 40.05 -21.93
CA GLU A 265 -7.82 41.07 -20.89
C GLU A 265 -6.80 40.89 -19.76
N ALA A 266 -6.26 42.02 -19.29
CA ALA A 266 -5.35 42.07 -18.16
C ALA A 266 -6.07 41.81 -16.83
N VAL A 267 -5.41 41.11 -15.91
CA VAL A 267 -5.95 40.79 -14.59
C VAL A 267 -5.60 41.89 -13.58
N THR A 268 -6.53 42.15 -12.65
CA THR A 268 -6.25 42.98 -11.46
C THR A 268 -6.23 42.10 -10.22
N MET A 269 -5.15 42.16 -9.45
CA MET A 269 -4.96 41.33 -8.25
C MET A 269 -4.15 42.06 -7.17
N ARG A 270 -4.09 41.49 -5.97
CA ARG A 270 -3.17 41.90 -4.91
C ARG A 270 -2.10 40.83 -4.72
N PRO A 271 -0.80 41.17 -4.62
CA PRO A 271 0.27 40.17 -4.51
C PRO A 271 0.05 39.13 -3.41
N SER A 272 -0.39 39.57 -2.22
CA SER A 272 -0.68 38.70 -1.07
C SER A 272 -1.79 37.66 -1.27
N GLN A 273 -2.60 37.78 -2.32
CA GLN A 273 -3.68 36.84 -2.65
C GLN A 273 -3.27 35.81 -3.72
N THR A 274 -1.99 35.80 -4.09
CA THR A 274 -1.44 34.91 -5.13
C THR A 274 -0.58 33.80 -4.52
N VAL A 275 -0.20 32.82 -5.32
CA VAL A 275 0.73 31.76 -4.87
C VAL A 275 2.06 32.38 -4.42
N PRO A 276 2.72 31.84 -3.37
CA PRO A 276 3.86 32.50 -2.73
C PRO A 276 4.99 32.91 -3.68
N GLY A 277 5.31 32.08 -4.68
CA GLY A 277 6.35 32.40 -5.65
C GLY A 277 6.02 33.62 -6.52
N PHE A 278 4.76 33.77 -6.92
CA PHE A 278 4.28 34.91 -7.70
C PHE A 278 4.22 36.17 -6.83
N TRP A 279 3.71 36.05 -5.59
CA TRP A 279 3.73 37.13 -4.61
C TRP A 279 5.14 37.69 -4.41
N HIS A 280 6.11 36.85 -4.06
CA HIS A 280 7.48 37.29 -3.80
C HIS A 280 8.14 37.93 -5.02
N SER A 281 7.80 37.49 -6.24
CA SER A 281 8.33 38.04 -7.49
C SER A 281 7.81 39.45 -7.81
N LEU A 282 6.62 39.80 -7.34
CA LEU A 282 6.06 41.13 -7.58
C LEU A 282 6.61 42.19 -6.63
N ILE A 283 6.90 41.80 -5.38
CA ILE A 283 7.25 42.75 -4.30
C ILE A 283 8.76 42.90 -4.07
N ASN A 284 9.61 42.03 -4.64
CA ASN A 284 11.07 42.03 -4.45
C ASN A 284 11.82 42.28 -5.75
#